data_AF-A0A4Q6A7T1-F1
#
_entry.id   AF-A0A4Q6A7T1-F1
#
_cell.length_a   1.000
_cell.length_b   1.000
_cell.length_c   1.000
_cell.angle_alpha   90.00
_cell.angle_beta   90.00
_cell.angle_gamma   90.00
#
_symmetry.space_group_name_H-M   'P 1'
#
loop_
_entity.id
_entity.type
_entity.pdbx_description
1 polymer ?
#
loop_
_entity_poly.entity_id
_entity_poly.type
_entity_poly.pdbx_seq_one_letter_code
_entity_poly.pdbx_strand_id
1 'polypeptide(L)' 'KTIVTKEGKNIMAVAKYGKGTVFVLGDPWLYNEYTDGRKLPADFHNYEAASDLVAWIAKQIKK' A
#
# COMPACT_ATOMS: atom_id res chain seq x y z
N LYS A 1 -7.19 1.96 12.21
CA LYS A 1 -5.94 1.84 12.99
C LYS A 1 -4.79 2.34 12.14
N THR A 2 -4.04 3.32 12.63
CA THR A 2 -2.77 3.73 12.02
C THR A 2 -1.78 2.58 12.13
N ILE A 3 -1.13 2.24 11.02
CA ILE A 3 -0.11 1.19 10.96
C ILE A 3 1.29 1.74 10.69
N VAL A 4 1.40 2.96 10.13
CA VAL A 4 2.67 3.67 9.94
C VAL A 4 2.52 5.15 10.22
N THR A 5 3.48 5.70 10.95
CA THR A 5 3.62 7.14 11.23
C THR A 5 4.99 7.63 10.78
N LYS A 6 5.04 8.83 10.19
CA LYS A 6 6.29 9.53 9.87
C LYS A 6 6.17 10.99 10.28
N GLU A 7 7.15 11.50 11.02
CA GLU A 7 7.19 12.90 11.46
C GLU A 7 5.90 13.35 12.19
N GLY A 8 5.36 12.48 13.05
CA GLY A 8 4.11 12.75 13.78
C GLY A 8 2.83 12.70 12.94
N LYS A 9 2.93 12.38 11.64
CA LYS A 9 1.78 12.24 10.73
C LYS A 9 1.48 10.77 10.48
N ASN A 10 0.20 10.42 10.47
CA ASN A 10 -0.28 9.10 10.08
C ASN A 10 -0.19 8.99 8.56
N ILE A 11 0.73 8.16 8.04
CA ILE A 11 0.92 8.00 6.59
C ILE A 11 0.31 6.69 6.06
N MET A 12 -0.05 5.75 6.93
CA MET A 12 -0.77 4.53 6.55
C MET A 12 -1.77 4.12 7.62
N ALA A 13 -2.97 3.73 7.19
CA ALA A 13 -4.02 3.24 8.06
C ALA A 13 -4.81 2.09 7.44
N VAL A 14 -5.29 1.20 8.31
CA VAL A 14 -6.18 0.09 7.96
C VAL A 14 -7.39 0.09 8.87
N ALA A 15 -8.57 -0.13 8.32
CA ALA A 15 -9.81 -0.32 9.06
C ALA A 15 -10.58 -1.53 8.52
N LYS A 16 -11.34 -2.20 9.38
CA LYS A 16 -12.39 -3.13 8.94
C LYS A 16 -13.68 -2.33 8.84
N TYR A 17 -14.39 -2.47 7.73
CA TYR A 17 -15.65 -1.77 7.48
C TYR A 17 -16.66 -2.75 6.87
N GLY A 18 -17.73 -3.05 7.61
CA GLY A 18 -18.67 -4.11 7.24
C GLY A 18 -17.94 -5.46 7.05
N LYS A 19 -18.08 -6.04 5.85
CA LYS A 19 -17.40 -7.28 5.45
C LYS A 19 -16.02 -7.06 4.81
N GLY A 20 -15.61 -5.81 4.62
CA GLY A 20 -14.41 -5.43 3.88
C GLY A 20 -13.26 -4.89 4.73
N THR A 21 -12.14 -4.64 4.06
CA THR A 21 -10.96 -3.97 4.62
C THR A 21 -10.71 -2.69 3.83
N VAL A 22 -10.58 -1.57 4.54
CA VAL A 22 -10.19 -0.29 3.97
C VAL A 22 -8.71 -0.07 4.30
N PHE A 23 -7.92 0.20 3.27
CA PHE A 23 -6.51 0.56 3.37
C PHE A 23 -6.33 1.97 2.80
N VAL A 24 -5.58 2.81 3.50
CA VAL A 24 -5.23 4.17 3.07
C VAL A 24 -3.74 4.35 3.22
N LEU A 25 -3.12 4.89 2.17
CA LEU A 25 -1.70 5.22 2.07
C LEU A 25 -1.59 6.69 1.63
N GLY A 26 -0.81 7.47 2.37
CA GLY A 26 -0.51 8.87 2.06
C GLY A 26 0.79 9.06 1.27
N ASP A 27 1.33 8.00 0.68
CA ASP A 27 2.55 8.01 -0.12
C ASP A 27 2.29 8.56 -1.53
N PRO A 28 3.03 9.58 -1.98
CA PRO A 28 2.90 10.14 -3.31
C PRO A 28 3.47 9.28 -4.45
N TRP A 29 3.98 8.06 -4.23
CA TRP A 29 4.63 7.29 -5.31
C TRP A 29 4.01 5.92 -5.64
N LEU A 30 3.04 5.42 -4.88
CA LEU A 30 2.35 4.17 -5.19
C LEU A 30 1.17 4.41 -6.16
N TYR A 31 1.49 4.86 -7.37
CA TYR A 31 0.52 4.99 -8.45
C TYR A 31 0.72 3.90 -9.50
N ASN A 32 -0.38 3.50 -10.15
CA ASN A 32 -0.38 2.40 -11.14
C ASN A 32 0.69 2.59 -12.24
N GLU A 33 0.99 3.83 -12.62
CA GLU A 33 1.99 4.15 -13.63
C GLU A 33 3.43 3.80 -13.21
N TYR A 34 3.72 3.65 -11.92
CA TYR A 34 5.05 3.41 -11.37
C TYR A 34 5.25 2.00 -10.81
N THR A 35 4.20 1.18 -10.79
CA THR A 35 4.24 -0.17 -10.19
C THR A 35 4.57 -1.27 -11.18
N ASP A 36 4.87 -0.96 -12.45
CA ASP A 36 5.19 -1.93 -13.49
C ASP A 36 6.69 -2.26 -13.60
N GLY A 37 7.53 -1.57 -12.82
CA GLY A 37 8.98 -1.76 -12.78
C GLY A 37 9.73 -1.23 -14.01
N ARG A 38 9.09 -0.43 -14.87
CA ARG A 38 9.68 -0.01 -16.16
C ARG A 38 9.99 1.48 -16.26
N LYS A 39 9.34 2.31 -15.43
CA LYS A 39 9.41 3.78 -15.56
C LYS A 39 10.32 4.48 -14.57
N LEU A 40 10.60 3.85 -13.42
CA LEU A 40 11.43 4.43 -12.38
C LEU A 40 12.86 3.86 -12.45
N PRO A 41 13.88 4.61 -12.00
CA PRO A 41 15.22 4.07 -11.87
C PRO A 41 15.25 2.93 -10.84
N ALA A 42 16.30 2.09 -10.93
CA ALA A 42 16.39 0.82 -10.21
C ALA A 42 16.52 0.95 -8.68
N ASP A 43 16.73 2.16 -8.18
CA ASP A 43 16.71 2.49 -6.76
C ASP A 43 15.29 2.57 -6.18
N PHE A 44 14.26 2.58 -7.02
CA PHE A 44 12.86 2.52 -6.60
C PHE A 44 12.35 1.08 -6.59
N HIS A 45 11.68 0.70 -5.51
CA HIS A 45 11.16 -0.66 -5.29
C HIS A 45 9.63 -0.73 -5.42
N ASN A 46 9.06 0.09 -6.33
CA ASN A 46 7.60 0.23 -6.45
C ASN A 46 6.91 -1.04 -6.95
N TYR A 47 7.59 -1.82 -7.80
CA TYR A 47 7.07 -3.09 -8.32
C TYR A 47 6.94 -4.14 -7.21
N GLU A 48 7.98 -4.25 -6.37
CA GLU A 48 8.02 -5.13 -5.21
C GLU A 48 6.98 -4.69 -4.19
N ALA A 49 6.90 -3.39 -3.89
CA ALA A 49 5.92 -2.83 -2.95
C ALA A 49 4.48 -3.09 -3.41
N ALA A 50 4.19 -2.95 -4.71
CA ALA A 50 2.87 -3.28 -5.27
C ALA A 50 2.55 -4.78 -5.15
N SER A 51 3.53 -5.65 -5.46
CA SER A 51 3.37 -7.09 -5.35
C SER A 51 3.07 -7.52 -3.91
N ASP A 52 3.81 -6.96 -2.95
CA ASP A 52 3.62 -7.21 -1.52
C ASP A 52 2.27 -6.69 -1.02
N LEU A 53 1.84 -5.51 -1.48
CA LEU A 53 0.54 -4.96 -1.12
C LEU A 53 -0.60 -5.85 -1.63
N VAL A 54 -0.55 -6.33 -2.87
CA VAL A 54 -1.56 -7.24 -3.42
C VAL A 54 -1.61 -8.55 -2.63
N ALA A 55 -0.44 -9.14 -2.34
CA ALA A 55 -0.35 -10.34 -1.52
C ALA A 55 -0.93 -10.13 -0.10
N TRP A 56 -0.72 -8.95 0.49
CA TRP A 56 -1.31 -8.59 1.77
C TRP A 56 -2.82 -8.41 1.69
N ILE A 57 -3.33 -7.68 0.69
CA ILE A 57 -4.78 -7.46 0.48
C ILE A 57 -5.51 -8.80 0.30
N ALA A 58 -4.94 -9.73 -0.47
CA ALA A 58 -5.52 -11.06 -0.67
C ALA A 58 -5.76 -11.79 0.66
N LYS A 59 -4.86 -11.63 1.65
CA LYS A 59 -5.00 -12.20 3.00
C LYS A 59 -6.07 -11.49 3.85
N GLN A 60 -6.52 -10.30 3.45
CA GLN A 60 -7.55 -9.54 4.16
C GLN A 60 -8.98 -9.89 3.74
N ILE A 61 -9.14 -10.62 2.62
CA ILE A 61 -10.43 -11.05 2.10
C ILE A 61 -10.90 -12.25 2.93
N LYS A 62 -12.05 -12.11 3.61
CA LYS A 62 -12.71 -13.26 4.24
C LYS A 62 -13.29 -14.16 3.15
N LYS A 63 -13.05 -15.47 3.25
CA LYS A 63 -13.77 -16.47 2.44
C LYS A 63 -15.26 -16.48 2.77
#